data_AF-A0A930RQW0-F1
#
_entry.id   AF-A0A930RQW0-F1
#
_cell.length_a   1.000
_cell.length_b   1.000
_cell.length_c   1.000
_cell.angle_alpha   90.00
_cell.angle_beta   90.00
_cell.angle_gamma   90.00
#
_symmetry.space_group_name_H-M   'P 1'
#
loop_
_entity.id
_entity.type
_entity.pdbx_description
1 polymer ?
#
loop_
_entity_poly.entity_id
_entity_poly.type
_entity_poly.pdbx_seq_one_letter_code
_entity_poly.pdbx_strand_id
1 'polypeptide(L)' 'MNTLEISKNKLQEIRKAEEYFNALATNIQLSGVDLKVIAISSVQENEGKSTTSTNLAVAFARAGYKTLLVDCDIR' A
#
# COMPACT_ATOMS: atom_id res chain seq x y z
N MET A 1 -8.53 0.70 -32.17
CA MET A 1 -9.29 -0.18 -31.26
C MET A 1 -8.41 -0.76 -30.13
N ASN A 2 -7.14 -1.09 -30.39
CA ASN A 2 -6.21 -1.69 -29.40
C ASN A 2 -5.87 -0.79 -28.18
N THR A 3 -5.82 0.54 -28.35
CA THR A 3 -5.49 1.47 -27.25
C THR A 3 -6.48 1.40 -26.09
N LEU A 4 -7.77 1.16 -26.37
CA LEU A 4 -8.80 1.05 -25.33
C LEU A 4 -8.66 -0.24 -24.53
N GLU A 5 -8.20 -1.31 -25.16
CA GLU A 5 -7.99 -2.61 -24.51
C GLU A 5 -6.79 -2.59 -23.57
N ILE A 6 -5.66 -1.99 -24.00
CA ILE A 6 -4.47 -1.80 -23.16
C ILE A 6 -4.82 -0.99 -21.91
N SER A 7 -5.57 0.11 -22.08
CA SER A 7 -6.01 0.95 -20.96
C SER A 7 -6.90 0.19 -19.98
N LYS A 8 -7.84 -0.64 -20.47
CA LYS A 8 -8.71 -1.46 -19.62
C LYS A 8 -7.92 -2.50 -18.81
N ASN A 9 -6.98 -3.18 -19.44
CA ASN A 9 -6.13 -4.18 -18.75
C ASN A 9 -5.28 -3.51 -17.67
N LYS A 10 -4.68 -2.35 -17.97
CA LYS A 10 -3.90 -1.61 -16.97
C LYS A 10 -4.75 -1.14 -15.78
N LEU A 11 -5.98 -0.69 -16.03
CA LEU A 11 -6.92 -0.33 -14.97
C LEU A 11 -7.30 -1.53 -14.10
N GLN A 12 -7.46 -2.72 -14.68
CA GLN A 12 -7.72 -3.94 -13.91
C GLN A 12 -6.55 -4.30 -13.00
N GLU A 13 -5.31 -4.20 -13.49
CA GLU A 13 -4.12 -4.47 -12.67
C GLU A 13 -3.96 -3.46 -11.53
N ILE A 14 -4.24 -2.17 -11.77
CA ILE A 14 -4.25 -1.14 -10.72
C ILE A 14 -5.29 -1.50 -9.64
N ARG A 15 -6.52 -1.87 -10.04
CA ARG A 15 -7.56 -2.26 -9.08
C ARG A 15 -7.18 -3.49 -8.26
N LYS A 16 -6.54 -4.49 -8.87
CA LYS A 16 -6.04 -5.66 -8.13
C LYS A 16 -5.00 -5.27 -7.09
N ALA A 17 -4.07 -4.37 -7.43
CA ALA A 17 -3.09 -3.86 -6.48
C ALA A 17 -3.76 -3.09 -5.33
N GLU A 18 -4.75 -2.25 -5.63
CA GLU A 18 -5.51 -1.53 -4.59
C GLU A 18 -6.21 -2.49 -3.62
N GLU A 19 -6.90 -3.52 -4.13
CA GLU A 19 -7.55 -4.52 -3.28
C GLU A 19 -6.56 -5.32 -2.42
N TYR A 20 -5.38 -5.64 -2.97
CA TYR A 20 -4.30 -6.27 -2.20
C TYR A 20 -3.88 -5.42 -1.00
N PHE A 21 -3.68 -4.11 -1.18
CA PHE A 21 -3.31 -3.21 -0.09
C PHE A 21 -4.46 -2.96 0.91
N ASN A 22 -5.72 -2.94 0.45
CA ASN A 22 -6.88 -2.88 1.34
C ASN A 22 -6.96 -4.11 2.26
N ALA A 23 -6.74 -5.30 1.69
CA ALA A 23 -6.69 -6.55 2.46
C ALA A 23 -5.52 -6.55 3.45
N LEU A 24 -4.33 -6.08 3.04
CA LEU A 24 -3.17 -5.96 3.93
C LEU A 24 -3.43 -5.02 5.11
N ALA A 25 -4.02 -3.83 4.87
CA ALA A 25 -4.38 -2.89 5.92
C ALA A 25 -5.38 -3.51 6.92
N THR A 26 -6.39 -4.23 6.41
CA THR A 26 -7.36 -4.95 7.24
C THR A 26 -6.69 -6.01 8.11
N ASN A 27 -5.80 -6.82 7.53
CA ASN A 27 -5.07 -7.84 8.28
C ASN A 27 -4.20 -7.23 9.39
N ILE A 28 -3.55 -6.09 9.12
CA ILE A 28 -2.77 -5.37 10.13
C ILE A 28 -3.69 -4.88 11.25
N GLN A 29 -4.84 -4.28 10.95
CA GLN A 29 -5.80 -3.84 11.97
C GLN A 29 -6.29 -4.99 12.86
N LEU A 30 -6.44 -6.18 12.30
CA LEU A 30 -6.86 -7.38 13.04
C LEU A 30 -5.72 -8.04 13.83
N SER A 31 -4.46 -7.66 13.58
CA SER A 31 -3.28 -8.30 14.21
C SER A 31 -2.96 -7.80 15.62
N GLY A 32 -3.55 -6.68 16.06
CA GLY A 32 -3.30 -6.12 17.38
C GLY A 32 -4.34 -5.09 17.81
N VAL A 33 -4.26 -4.67 19.07
CA VAL A 33 -5.16 -3.65 19.64
C VAL A 33 -4.51 -2.28 19.50
N ASP A 34 -5.24 -1.31 18.93
CA ASP A 34 -4.85 0.11 18.83
C ASP A 34 -3.47 0.36 18.17
N LEU A 35 -3.18 -0.35 17.08
CA LEU A 35 -1.96 -0.15 16.29
C LEU A 35 -1.97 1.23 15.61
N LYS A 36 -1.13 2.14 16.12
CA LYS A 36 -1.00 3.52 15.61
C LYS A 36 0.27 3.79 14.80
N VAL A 37 1.33 3.00 15.03
CA VAL A 37 2.64 3.19 14.39
C VAL A 37 3.10 1.86 13.81
N ILE A 38 3.45 1.88 12.52
CA ILE A 38 3.89 0.71 11.77
C ILE A 38 5.23 1.04 11.11
N ALA A 39 6.26 0.24 11.38
CA ALA A 39 7.54 0.34 10.69
C ALA A 39 7.58 -0.68 9.53
N ILE A 40 8.03 -0.25 8.35
CA ILE A 40 8.21 -1.12 7.19
C ILE A 40 9.69 -1.17 6.86
N SER A 41 10.23 -2.39 6.73
CA SER A 41 11.62 -2.65 6.38
C SER A 41 11.70 -3.88 5.47
N SER A 42 12.86 -4.07 4.85
CA SER A 42 13.17 -5.18 3.96
C SER A 42 14.58 -5.70 4.23
N VAL A 43 14.91 -6.90 3.75
CA VAL A 43 16.24 -7.51 4.00
C VAL A 43 17.27 -6.86 3.10
N GLN A 44 16.88 -6.50 1.87
CA GLN A 44 17.73 -5.90 0.85
C GLN A 44 17.11 -4.64 0.26
N GLU A 45 17.93 -3.90 -0.50
CA GLU A 45 17.48 -2.78 -1.31
C GLU A 45 16.59 -3.26 -2.47
N ASN A 46 15.76 -2.37 -2.99
CA ASN A 46 14.87 -2.62 -4.13
C ASN A 46 13.85 -3.77 -3.96
N GLU A 47 13.54 -4.18 -2.72
CA GLU A 47 12.49 -5.16 -2.41
C GLU A 47 11.08 -4.55 -2.33
N GLY A 48 10.92 -3.30 -2.77
CA GLY A 48 9.61 -2.63 -2.82
C GLY A 48 9.14 -2.02 -1.50
N LYS A 49 10.01 -1.87 -0.49
CA LYS A 49 9.68 -1.26 0.82
C LYS A 49 8.94 0.08 0.70
N SER A 50 9.44 1.00 -0.14
CA SER A 50 8.84 2.33 -0.33
C SER A 50 7.52 2.28 -1.09
N THR A 51 7.39 1.37 -2.05
CA THR A 51 6.13 1.13 -2.78
C THR A 51 5.07 0.57 -1.82
N THR A 52 5.44 -0.39 -0.99
CA THR A 52 4.55 -1.02 -0.01
C THR A 52 4.12 -0.01 1.06
N SER A 53 5.04 0.77 1.63
CA SER A 53 4.70 1.78 2.64
C SER A 53 3.78 2.87 2.12
N THR A 54 4.03 3.34 0.90
CA THR A 54 3.19 4.37 0.27
C THR A 54 1.77 3.85 0.03
N ASN A 55 1.62 2.69 -0.60
CA ASN A 55 0.28 2.17 -0.92
C ASN A 55 -0.47 1.72 0.34
N LEU A 56 0.22 1.19 1.35
CA LEU A 56 -0.40 0.85 2.62
C LEU A 56 -0.92 2.11 3.33
N ALA A 57 -0.13 3.19 3.35
CA ALA A 57 -0.58 4.47 3.89
C ALA A 57 -1.82 5.02 3.15
N VAL A 58 -1.85 4.90 1.82
CA VAL A 58 -3.03 5.26 1.01
C VAL A 58 -4.25 4.39 1.38
N ALA A 59 -4.07 3.09 1.58
CA ALA A 59 -5.15 2.19 1.99
C ALA A 59 -5.74 2.58 3.36
N PHE A 60 -4.90 2.86 4.36
CA PHE A 60 -5.36 3.37 5.66
C PHE A 60 -6.08 4.72 5.54
N ALA A 61 -5.55 5.65 4.73
CA ALA A 61 -6.18 6.94 4.49
C ALA A 61 -7.56 6.79 3.83
N ARG A 62 -7.69 5.92 2.83
CA ARG A 62 -8.96 5.61 2.14
C ARG A 62 -9.97 4.94 3.07
N ALA A 63 -9.51 4.15 4.03
CA ALA A 63 -10.34 3.56 5.08
C ALA A 63 -10.79 4.57 6.16
N GLY A 64 -10.40 5.85 6.05
CA GLY A 64 -10.85 6.94 6.93
C GLY A 64 -9.91 7.28 8.09
N TYR A 65 -8.73 6.66 8.15
CA TYR A 65 -7.75 6.94 9.19
C TYR A 65 -6.94 8.20 8.85
N LYS A 66 -6.70 9.05 9.86
CA LYS A 66 -5.72 10.15 9.75
C LYS A 66 -4.32 9.54 9.68
N THR A 67 -3.78 9.46 8.47
CA THR A 67 -2.57 8.69 8.18
C THR A 67 -1.41 9.62 7.85
N LEU A 68 -0.24 9.35 8.45
CA LEU A 68 1.02 10.02 8.15
C LEU A 68 2.03 8.98 7.69
N LEU A 69 2.61 9.18 6.50
CA LEU A 69 3.77 8.43 6.04
C LEU A 69 5.03 9.25 6.34
N VAL A 70 5.98 8.65 7.04
CA VAL A 70 7.28 9.26 7.36
C VAL A 70 8.35 8.48 6.62
N ASP A 71 9.14 9.17 5.78
CA ASP A 71 10.33 8.58 5.19
C ASP A 71 11.48 8.64 6.20
N CYS A 72 11.92 7.47 6.64
CA CYS A 72 13.00 7.30 7.62
C CYS A 72 14.31 6.80 7.00
N ASP A 73 14.37 6.62 5.67
CA ASP A 73 15.61 6.21 4.99
C ASP A 73 16.39 7.48 4.58
N ILE A 74 17.30 7.94 5.45
CA ILE A 74 18.10 9.18 5.27
C ILE A 74 19.42 8.96 4.53
N ARG A 75 19.59 7.79 3.91
CA ARG A 75 20.84 7.36 3.26
C ARG A 75 20.88 7.73 1.79
#